data_AF-A0A956LJT6-F1
#
_entry.id   AF-A0A956LJT6-F1
#
_cell.length_a   1.000
_cell.length_b   1.000
_cell.length_c   1.000
_cell.angle_alpha   90.00
_cell.angle_beta   90.00
_cell.angle_gamma   90.00
#
_symmetry.space_group_name_H-M   'P 1'
#
loop_
_entity.id
_entity.type
_entity.pdbx_description
1 polymer ?
#
loop_
_entity_poly.entity_id
_entity_poly.type
_entity_poly.pdbx_seq_one_letter_code
_entity_poly.pdbx_strand_id
1 'polypeptide(L)'
;IPYCTGDVHTGNAAATYADPDMQDPDLEYQHAGHNNMMAVTDWLDWRFPEIPEMFLTGCSAGGAGSLVNYYFLRSQLNVTGRGYLLNDSGPIFPSELHSGPLHSKIRESWSLDSILMLLPEFAELQDDFGTINTLIADEFPEDRLAITYFIRDYNYSRYSYENFYDNLSKDDVHALWWDDTQLLMDLYDGRDNLAYYLPYYRFFNDSHCSTLITYLGSEIPESDMTMGGFVDELFSDEPLMSYLGGP
;
A
#
# COMPACT_ATOMS: atom_id res chain seq x y z
N ILE A 1 -13.51 2.62 -1.43
CA ILE A 1 -14.42 1.73 -0.66
C ILE A 1 -14.28 2.11 0.81
N PRO A 2 -15.35 2.34 1.58
CA PRO A 2 -15.22 2.73 3.00
C PRO A 2 -14.43 1.69 3.80
N TYR A 3 -13.54 2.15 4.68
CA TYR A 3 -12.74 1.28 5.52
C TYR A 3 -13.44 1.06 6.87
N CYS A 4 -13.93 -0.17 7.09
CA CYS A 4 -14.69 -0.54 8.30
C CYS A 4 -14.25 -1.86 8.93
N THR A 5 -13.13 -2.44 8.48
CA THR A 5 -12.73 -3.81 8.82
C THR A 5 -11.46 -3.89 9.66
N GLY A 6 -10.78 -2.77 9.93
CA GLY A 6 -9.63 -2.74 10.84
C GLY A 6 -8.43 -3.60 10.43
N ASP A 7 -8.38 -3.99 9.15
CA ASP A 7 -7.45 -4.95 8.55
C ASP A 7 -6.93 -4.51 7.18
N VAL A 8 -6.94 -3.20 6.91
CA VAL A 8 -6.32 -2.61 5.72
C VAL A 8 -6.96 -3.12 4.41
N HIS A 9 -8.24 -3.52 4.46
CA HIS A 9 -8.97 -4.14 3.34
C HIS A 9 -8.47 -5.54 2.93
N THR A 10 -7.70 -6.22 3.78
CA THR A 10 -7.02 -7.47 3.42
C THR A 10 -7.19 -8.57 4.45
N GLY A 11 -8.02 -8.39 5.49
CA GLY A 11 -8.22 -9.44 6.49
C GLY A 11 -9.27 -10.47 6.11
N ASN A 12 -9.13 -11.66 6.70
CA ASN A 12 -10.11 -12.74 6.70
C ASN A 12 -10.08 -13.48 8.06
N ALA A 13 -10.35 -12.75 9.14
CA ALA A 13 -10.32 -13.25 10.50
C ALA A 13 -11.51 -12.76 11.34
N ALA A 14 -11.87 -13.54 12.35
CA ALA A 14 -12.70 -13.09 13.46
C ALA A 14 -11.86 -13.06 14.73
N ALA A 15 -11.92 -11.96 15.48
CA ALA A 15 -11.17 -11.79 16.71
C ALA A 15 -12.08 -11.31 17.84
N THR A 16 -11.77 -11.74 19.06
CA THR A 16 -12.40 -11.22 20.28
C THR A 16 -11.37 -10.37 21.02
N TYR A 17 -11.68 -9.09 21.21
CA TYR A 17 -10.86 -8.15 21.96
C TYR A 17 -11.45 -7.98 23.34
N ALA A 18 -10.69 -8.43 24.35
CA ALA A 18 -11.09 -8.25 25.75
C ALA A 18 -11.15 -6.77 26.11
N ASP A 19 -12.16 -6.35 26.86
CA ASP A 19 -12.19 -5.01 27.43
C ASP A 19 -11.06 -4.89 28.47
N PRO A 20 -10.06 -4.01 28.27
CA PRO A 20 -8.95 -3.86 29.20
C PRO A 20 -9.38 -3.51 30.62
N ASP A 21 -10.51 -2.80 30.79
CA ASP A 21 -11.00 -2.38 32.10
C ASP A 21 -12.06 -3.35 32.70
N MET A 22 -12.47 -4.38 31.95
CA MET A 22 -13.53 -5.33 32.32
C MET A 22 -14.87 -4.67 32.75
N GLN A 23 -15.17 -3.49 32.19
CA GLN A 23 -16.40 -2.73 32.42
C GLN A 23 -17.47 -3.05 31.36
N ASP A 24 -17.06 -3.32 30.14
CA ASP A 24 -17.90 -3.64 28.98
C ASP A 24 -17.65 -5.08 28.51
N PRO A 25 -18.58 -5.69 27.74
CA PRO A 25 -18.35 -6.99 27.11
C PRO A 25 -17.18 -6.96 26.13
N ASP A 26 -16.49 -8.09 25.99
CA ASP A 26 -15.49 -8.28 24.95
C ASP A 26 -16.05 -7.96 23.55
N LEU A 27 -15.26 -7.26 22.74
CA LEU A 27 -15.62 -6.88 21.39
C LEU A 27 -15.30 -8.03 20.42
N GLU A 28 -16.33 -8.70 19.92
CA GLU A 28 -16.20 -9.53 18.73
C GLU A 28 -16.11 -8.66 17.48
N TYR A 29 -15.04 -8.80 16.72
CA TYR A 29 -14.76 -8.00 15.54
C TYR A 29 -14.44 -8.87 14.33
N GLN A 30 -14.95 -8.45 13.16
CA GLN A 30 -14.76 -9.15 11.89
C GLN A 30 -13.78 -8.38 11.02
N HIS A 31 -12.57 -8.92 10.88
CA HIS A 31 -11.58 -8.51 9.90
C HIS A 31 -11.92 -9.18 8.57
N ALA A 32 -12.87 -8.60 7.84
CA ALA A 32 -13.42 -9.15 6.60
C ALA A 32 -13.09 -8.29 5.36
N GLY A 33 -11.97 -7.56 5.40
CA GLY A 33 -11.54 -6.63 4.36
C GLY A 33 -11.47 -7.28 2.99
N HIS A 34 -10.82 -8.43 2.88
CA HIS A 34 -10.70 -9.14 1.60
C HIS A 34 -12.05 -9.60 1.07
N ASN A 35 -12.89 -10.21 1.91
CA ASN A 35 -14.23 -10.65 1.52
C ASN A 35 -15.10 -9.47 1.05
N ASN A 36 -14.99 -8.31 1.70
CA ASN A 36 -15.67 -7.09 1.26
C ASN A 36 -15.16 -6.60 -0.10
N MET A 37 -13.84 -6.67 -0.35
CA MET A 37 -13.26 -6.33 -1.65
C MET A 37 -13.75 -7.29 -2.74
N MET A 38 -13.76 -8.60 -2.50
CA MET A 38 -14.27 -9.59 -3.45
C MET A 38 -15.75 -9.38 -3.78
N ALA A 39 -16.59 -9.05 -2.79
CA ALA A 39 -18.00 -8.72 -3.05
C ALA A 39 -18.16 -7.46 -3.91
N VAL A 40 -17.27 -6.46 -3.77
CA VAL A 40 -17.23 -5.29 -4.66
C VAL A 40 -16.76 -5.70 -6.06
N THR A 41 -15.73 -6.55 -6.17
CA THR A 41 -15.23 -7.07 -7.44
C THR A 41 -16.32 -7.84 -8.20
N ASP A 42 -17.05 -8.73 -7.54
CA ASP A 42 -18.19 -9.46 -8.11
C ASP A 42 -19.26 -8.49 -8.67
N TRP A 43 -19.56 -7.44 -7.90
CA TRP A 43 -20.52 -6.43 -8.33
C TRP A 43 -20.02 -5.63 -9.54
N LEU A 44 -18.74 -5.27 -9.56
CA LEU A 44 -18.10 -4.56 -10.68
C LEU A 44 -18.10 -5.41 -11.95
N ASP A 45 -17.72 -6.68 -11.85
CA ASP A 45 -17.70 -7.63 -12.98
C ASP A 45 -19.10 -7.79 -13.59
N TRP A 46 -20.11 -7.98 -12.73
CA TRP A 46 -21.50 -8.04 -13.16
C TRP A 46 -21.98 -6.73 -13.82
N ARG A 47 -21.55 -5.59 -13.27
CA ARG A 47 -22.01 -4.27 -13.71
C ARG A 47 -21.35 -3.81 -15.01
N PHE A 48 -20.08 -4.15 -15.19
CA PHE A 48 -19.23 -3.70 -16.27
C PHE A 48 -18.64 -4.91 -17.01
N PRO A 49 -19.36 -5.44 -18.02
CA PRO A 49 -18.90 -6.59 -18.79
C PRO A 49 -17.58 -6.37 -19.52
N GLU A 50 -17.14 -5.12 -19.68
CA GLU A 50 -15.87 -4.73 -20.25
C GLU A 50 -15.39 -3.45 -19.55
N ILE A 51 -14.10 -3.43 -19.18
CA ILE A 51 -13.44 -2.31 -18.51
C ILE A 51 -12.23 -1.92 -19.36
N PRO A 52 -12.25 -0.78 -20.09
CA PRO A 52 -11.11 -0.38 -20.91
C PRO A 52 -9.86 -0.12 -20.07
N GLU A 53 -10.03 0.49 -18.90
CA GLU A 53 -8.94 0.84 -17.98
C GLU A 53 -9.40 0.63 -16.55
N MET A 54 -8.54 0.06 -15.71
CA MET A 54 -8.78 -0.11 -14.29
C MET A 54 -7.82 0.79 -13.52
N PHE A 55 -8.32 1.69 -12.69
CA PHE A 55 -7.49 2.44 -11.74
C PHE A 55 -7.86 2.06 -10.31
N LEU A 56 -6.90 1.49 -9.59
CA LEU A 56 -7.03 1.15 -8.18
C LEU A 56 -6.12 2.06 -7.35
N THR A 57 -6.69 2.72 -6.35
CA THR A 57 -5.95 3.62 -5.47
C THR A 57 -6.55 3.64 -4.08
N GLY A 58 -5.75 4.05 -3.11
CA GLY A 58 -6.17 4.37 -1.77
C GLY A 58 -5.06 5.09 -1.02
N CYS A 59 -5.43 5.76 0.06
CA CYS A 59 -4.51 6.46 0.94
C CYS A 59 -4.35 5.68 2.26
N SER A 60 -3.14 5.66 2.83
CA SER A 60 -2.85 5.02 4.12
C SER A 60 -3.13 3.52 4.07
N ALA A 61 -3.96 3.01 4.99
CA ALA A 61 -4.50 1.67 4.95
C ALA A 61 -5.17 1.33 3.59
N GLY A 62 -5.78 2.30 2.92
CA GLY A 62 -6.31 2.10 1.57
C GLY A 62 -5.22 1.88 0.53
N GLY A 63 -4.04 2.47 0.70
CA GLY A 63 -2.88 2.30 -0.19
C GLY A 63 -2.32 0.88 -0.11
N ALA A 64 -2.03 0.40 1.09
CA ALA A 64 -1.61 -1.00 1.29
C ALA A 64 -2.69 -1.99 0.83
N GLY A 65 -3.96 -1.71 1.15
CA GLY A 65 -5.09 -2.52 0.68
C GLY A 65 -5.24 -2.55 -0.83
N SER A 66 -4.93 -1.45 -1.53
CA SER A 66 -4.96 -1.38 -2.98
C SER A 66 -3.92 -2.31 -3.62
N LEU A 67 -2.69 -2.34 -3.10
CA LEU A 67 -1.63 -3.22 -3.58
C LEU A 67 -1.99 -4.70 -3.37
N VAL A 68 -2.40 -5.07 -2.16
CA VAL A 68 -2.70 -6.48 -1.83
C VAL A 68 -3.90 -7.01 -2.62
N ASN A 69 -4.92 -6.17 -2.84
CA ASN A 69 -6.11 -6.59 -3.58
C ASN A 69 -5.96 -6.47 -5.11
N TYR A 70 -4.88 -5.86 -5.62
CA TYR A 70 -4.72 -5.58 -7.04
C TYR A 70 -4.86 -6.83 -7.92
N TYR A 71 -4.17 -7.91 -7.55
CA TYR A 71 -4.22 -9.19 -8.28
C TYR A 71 -5.64 -9.70 -8.45
N PHE A 72 -6.43 -9.71 -7.37
CA PHE A 72 -7.78 -10.26 -7.39
C PHE A 72 -8.70 -9.46 -8.30
N LEU A 73 -8.64 -8.12 -8.20
CA LEU A 73 -9.44 -7.24 -9.06
C LEU A 73 -9.00 -7.37 -10.51
N ARG A 74 -7.70 -7.31 -10.78
CA ARG A 74 -7.15 -7.33 -12.14
C ARG A 74 -7.40 -8.66 -12.86
N SER A 75 -7.38 -9.76 -12.11
CA SER A 75 -7.58 -11.13 -12.64
C SER A 75 -9.06 -11.47 -12.86
N GLN A 76 -9.95 -10.91 -12.04
CA GLN A 76 -11.38 -11.22 -12.11
C GLN A 76 -12.12 -10.31 -13.08
N LEU A 77 -11.83 -9.01 -13.07
CA LEU A 77 -12.51 -8.04 -13.93
C LEU A 77 -12.08 -8.20 -15.39
N ASN A 78 -13.03 -8.06 -16.33
CA ASN A 78 -12.72 -8.05 -17.76
C ASN A 78 -12.07 -6.72 -18.20
N VAL A 79 -10.83 -6.49 -17.77
CA VAL A 79 -10.04 -5.33 -18.16
C VAL A 79 -9.38 -5.58 -19.53
N THR A 80 -9.85 -4.88 -20.56
CA THR A 80 -9.41 -5.10 -21.96
C THR A 80 -8.23 -4.24 -22.38
N GLY A 81 -7.99 -3.13 -21.67
CA GLY A 81 -6.78 -2.31 -21.80
C GLY A 81 -5.87 -2.48 -20.59
N ARG A 82 -5.48 -1.35 -19.98
CA ARG A 82 -4.43 -1.30 -18.96
C ARG A 82 -4.98 -1.15 -17.55
N GLY A 83 -4.34 -1.82 -16.58
CA GLY A 83 -4.52 -1.54 -15.16
C GLY A 83 -3.50 -0.53 -14.64
N TYR A 84 -3.93 0.28 -13.67
CA TYR A 84 -3.16 1.32 -13.02
C TYR A 84 -3.31 1.20 -11.51
N LEU A 85 -2.20 1.25 -10.78
CA LEU A 85 -2.18 1.35 -9.32
C LEU A 85 -1.55 2.67 -8.90
N LEU A 86 -2.18 3.37 -7.96
CA LEU A 86 -1.51 4.41 -7.17
C LEU A 86 -1.72 4.11 -5.68
N ASN A 87 -0.71 3.51 -5.07
CA ASN A 87 -0.65 3.33 -3.62
C ASN A 87 -0.18 4.65 -2.98
N ASP A 88 -1.05 5.35 -2.26
CA ASP A 88 -0.72 6.60 -1.56
C ASP A 88 -0.48 6.34 -0.06
N SER A 89 0.74 6.51 0.41
CA SER A 89 1.13 6.36 1.83
C SER A 89 0.77 5.02 2.47
N GLY A 90 0.77 3.94 1.70
CA GLY A 90 0.59 2.58 2.22
C GLY A 90 1.66 1.57 1.74
N PRO A 91 2.97 1.88 1.86
CA PRO A 91 4.00 0.94 1.41
C PRO A 91 3.93 -0.39 2.16
N ILE A 92 4.24 -1.46 1.44
CA ILE A 92 4.58 -2.76 1.99
C ILE A 92 6.07 -2.96 1.69
N PHE A 93 6.90 -2.74 2.69
CA PHE A 93 8.35 -2.77 2.54
C PHE A 93 8.89 -4.21 2.49
N PRO A 94 10.11 -4.42 2.00
CA PRO A 94 10.85 -5.64 2.28
C PRO A 94 10.95 -5.89 3.79
N SER A 95 10.86 -7.15 4.17
CA SER A 95 10.77 -7.58 5.56
C SER A 95 12.15 -7.73 6.22
N GLU A 96 13.23 -7.55 5.45
CA GLU A 96 14.62 -7.78 5.86
C GLU A 96 15.09 -6.85 6.99
N LEU A 97 14.64 -5.59 6.99
CA LEU A 97 15.05 -4.59 7.97
C LEU A 97 13.98 -4.38 9.04
N HIS A 98 13.27 -3.24 9.01
CA HIS A 98 12.52 -2.77 10.19
C HIS A 98 11.04 -3.12 10.14
N SER A 99 10.50 -3.44 8.97
CA SER A 99 9.07 -3.77 8.79
C SER A 99 8.70 -5.22 9.08
N GLY A 100 9.67 -6.13 9.20
CA GLY A 100 9.43 -7.56 9.48
C GLY A 100 8.53 -7.85 10.70
N PRO A 101 8.76 -7.20 11.87
CA PRO A 101 7.89 -7.37 13.04
C PRO A 101 6.43 -6.96 12.80
N LEU A 102 6.20 -5.84 12.09
CA LEU A 102 4.86 -5.40 11.71
C LEU A 102 4.19 -6.45 10.82
N HIS A 103 4.87 -6.90 9.75
CA HIS A 103 4.34 -7.88 8.82
C HIS A 103 3.96 -9.18 9.54
N SER A 104 4.82 -9.67 10.44
CA SER A 104 4.53 -10.84 11.26
C SER A 104 3.26 -10.65 12.09
N LYS A 105 3.11 -9.47 12.72
CA LYS A 105 1.95 -9.18 13.57
C LYS A 105 0.65 -9.10 12.79
N ILE A 106 0.64 -8.45 11.63
CA ILE A 106 -0.59 -8.30 10.84
C ILE A 106 -1.01 -9.61 10.17
N ARG A 107 -0.05 -10.47 9.77
CA ARG A 107 -0.35 -11.80 9.22
C ARG A 107 -1.10 -12.66 10.22
N GLU A 108 -0.63 -12.68 11.46
CA GLU A 108 -1.31 -13.38 12.56
C GLU A 108 -2.68 -12.75 12.83
N SER A 109 -2.74 -11.43 12.99
CA SER A 109 -3.94 -10.73 13.46
C SER A 109 -5.10 -10.79 12.45
N TRP A 110 -4.79 -10.76 11.16
CA TRP A 110 -5.79 -10.66 10.09
C TRP A 110 -5.94 -11.93 9.25
N SER A 111 -5.22 -13.01 9.62
CA SER A 111 -5.17 -14.26 8.86
C SER A 111 -4.78 -14.06 7.39
N LEU A 112 -3.78 -13.21 7.14
CA LEU A 112 -3.39 -12.83 5.77
C LEU A 112 -2.95 -14.03 4.93
N ASP A 113 -2.35 -15.06 5.55
CA ASP A 113 -1.91 -16.27 4.85
C ASP A 113 -3.07 -17.00 4.15
N SER A 114 -4.31 -16.88 4.68
CA SER A 114 -5.50 -17.45 4.02
C SER A 114 -5.82 -16.79 2.67
N ILE A 115 -5.26 -15.61 2.43
CA ILE A 115 -5.46 -14.79 1.23
C ILE A 115 -4.21 -14.84 0.36
N LEU A 116 -3.03 -14.65 0.94
CA LEU A 116 -1.76 -14.69 0.21
C LEU A 116 -1.53 -16.05 -0.46
N MET A 117 -2.07 -17.14 0.10
CA MET A 117 -2.02 -18.46 -0.53
C MET A 117 -2.80 -18.59 -1.85
N LEU A 118 -3.62 -17.59 -2.18
CA LEU A 118 -4.36 -17.49 -3.44
C LEU A 118 -3.57 -16.75 -4.52
N LEU A 119 -2.48 -16.08 -4.15
CA LEU A 119 -1.58 -15.41 -5.09
C LEU A 119 -0.58 -16.43 -5.68
N PRO A 120 -0.05 -16.19 -6.90
CA PRO A 120 1.13 -16.92 -7.38
C PRO A 120 2.29 -16.74 -6.39
N GLU A 121 3.30 -17.62 -6.45
CA GLU A 121 4.56 -17.44 -5.71
C GLU A 121 4.42 -17.22 -4.19
N PHE A 122 3.35 -17.75 -3.57
CA PHE A 122 3.07 -17.58 -2.13
C PHE A 122 4.23 -17.94 -1.18
N ALA A 123 5.13 -18.84 -1.58
CA ALA A 123 6.31 -19.17 -0.77
C ALA A 123 7.24 -17.95 -0.59
N GLU A 124 7.44 -17.13 -1.63
CA GLU A 124 8.27 -15.93 -1.55
C GLU A 124 7.61 -14.86 -0.68
N LEU A 125 6.29 -14.71 -0.82
CA LEU A 125 5.48 -13.84 0.03
C LEU A 125 5.50 -14.24 1.51
N GLN A 126 5.70 -15.52 1.83
CA GLN A 126 5.83 -15.99 3.22
C GLN A 126 7.14 -15.51 3.85
N ASP A 127 8.23 -15.58 3.11
CA ASP A 127 9.55 -15.19 3.60
C ASP A 127 9.71 -13.66 3.63
N ASP A 128 9.20 -12.97 2.61
CA ASP A 128 9.20 -11.51 2.56
C ASP A 128 7.91 -10.98 1.94
N PHE A 129 7.07 -10.34 2.76
CA PHE A 129 5.82 -9.75 2.30
C PHE A 129 6.03 -8.59 1.31
N GLY A 130 7.18 -7.90 1.35
CA GLY A 130 7.52 -6.81 0.43
C GLY A 130 7.67 -7.25 -1.03
N THR A 131 7.92 -8.55 -1.28
CA THR A 131 7.98 -9.12 -2.63
C THR A 131 6.66 -9.02 -3.39
N ILE A 132 5.54 -8.73 -2.70
CA ILE A 132 4.25 -8.47 -3.35
C ILE A 132 4.33 -7.35 -4.39
N ASN A 133 5.19 -6.33 -4.19
CA ASN A 133 5.34 -5.25 -5.15
C ASN A 133 5.82 -5.78 -6.51
N THR A 134 6.84 -6.63 -6.52
CA THR A 134 7.41 -7.17 -7.76
C THR A 134 6.57 -8.31 -8.31
N LEU A 135 5.96 -9.13 -7.46
CA LEU A 135 5.05 -10.20 -7.88
C LEU A 135 3.87 -9.64 -8.70
N ILE A 136 3.23 -8.56 -8.22
CA ILE A 136 2.13 -7.94 -8.96
C ILE A 136 2.63 -7.30 -10.27
N ALA A 137 3.81 -6.68 -10.25
CA ALA A 137 4.43 -6.11 -11.44
C ALA A 137 4.75 -7.17 -12.52
N ASP A 138 5.28 -8.31 -12.08
CA ASP A 138 5.72 -9.41 -12.94
C ASP A 138 4.51 -10.19 -13.50
N GLU A 139 3.41 -10.31 -12.75
CA GLU A 139 2.15 -10.90 -13.21
C GLU A 139 1.43 -10.02 -14.24
N PHE A 140 1.50 -8.69 -14.09
CA PHE A 140 0.85 -7.73 -14.99
C PHE A 140 1.86 -6.76 -15.63
N PRO A 141 2.75 -7.24 -16.52
CA PRO A 141 3.86 -6.43 -17.06
C PRO A 141 3.41 -5.23 -17.92
N GLU A 142 2.18 -5.26 -18.43
CA GLU A 142 1.60 -4.17 -19.23
C GLU A 142 0.87 -3.12 -18.38
N ASP A 143 0.59 -3.42 -17.11
CA ASP A 143 -0.04 -2.51 -16.16
C ASP A 143 1.01 -1.58 -15.55
N ARG A 144 0.61 -0.39 -15.09
CA ARG A 144 1.54 0.58 -14.47
C ARG A 144 1.23 0.75 -12.99
N LEU A 145 2.20 0.47 -12.13
CA LEU A 145 2.01 0.44 -10.69
C LEU A 145 2.91 1.45 -10.01
N ALA A 146 2.29 2.45 -9.38
CA ALA A 146 2.99 3.52 -8.72
C ALA A 146 2.72 3.54 -7.21
N ILE A 147 3.71 4.03 -6.48
CA ILE A 147 3.57 4.38 -5.07
C ILE A 147 3.96 5.85 -4.85
N THR A 148 3.28 6.52 -3.93
CA THR A 148 3.70 7.83 -3.43
C THR A 148 3.60 7.86 -1.92
N TYR A 149 4.56 8.49 -1.26
CA TYR A 149 4.49 8.84 0.16
C TYR A 149 5.60 9.81 0.49
N PHE A 150 5.46 10.55 1.59
CA PHE A 150 6.51 11.46 2.01
C PHE A 150 7.65 10.73 2.73
N ILE A 151 8.89 11.17 2.48
CA ILE A 151 10.06 10.69 3.24
C ILE A 151 9.94 11.04 4.73
N ARG A 152 9.18 12.08 5.06
CA ARG A 152 8.86 12.51 6.44
C ARG A 152 7.40 12.23 6.84
N ASP A 153 6.79 11.19 6.27
CA ASP A 153 5.50 10.66 6.75
C ASP A 153 5.68 10.16 8.18
N TYR A 154 4.97 10.78 9.13
CA TYR A 154 5.02 10.37 10.53
C TYR A 154 3.79 9.59 10.99
N ASN A 155 2.78 9.40 10.15
CA ASN A 155 1.57 8.65 10.53
C ASN A 155 1.76 7.16 10.23
N TYR A 156 2.18 6.84 9.00
CA TYR A 156 2.40 5.45 8.62
C TYR A 156 3.68 4.89 9.25
N SER A 157 4.77 5.65 9.24
CA SER A 157 6.05 5.21 9.83
C SER A 157 5.94 4.92 11.32
N ARG A 158 5.25 5.77 12.10
CA ARG A 158 5.07 5.53 13.53
C ARG A 158 4.23 4.28 13.81
N TYR A 159 3.20 4.03 12.99
CA TYR A 159 2.41 2.81 13.08
C TYR A 159 3.27 1.58 12.81
N SER A 160 4.18 1.67 11.85
CA SER A 160 5.07 0.58 11.48
C SER A 160 6.09 0.22 12.54
N TYR A 161 6.54 1.17 13.38
CA TYR A 161 7.72 0.95 14.24
C TYR A 161 7.49 1.14 15.75
N GLU A 162 6.64 2.07 16.19
CA GLU A 162 6.56 2.45 17.63
C GLU A 162 6.07 1.30 18.55
N ASN A 163 5.35 0.32 18.01
CA ASN A 163 4.90 -0.86 18.78
C ASN A 163 5.92 -2.01 18.82
N PHE A 164 7.01 -1.91 18.05
CA PHE A 164 7.98 -3.00 17.85
C PHE A 164 9.39 -2.65 18.31
N TYR A 165 9.66 -1.36 18.51
CA TYR A 165 10.96 -0.84 18.95
C TYR A 165 10.77 0.16 20.10
N ASP A 166 11.54 -0.04 21.18
CA ASP A 166 11.41 0.77 22.39
C ASP A 166 12.10 2.14 22.27
N ASN A 167 11.52 3.15 22.92
CA ASN A 167 12.11 4.48 23.13
C ASN A 167 12.49 5.26 21.86
N LEU A 168 11.77 5.07 20.75
CA LEU A 168 12.02 5.83 19.53
C LEU A 168 11.63 7.31 19.68
N SER A 169 12.52 8.21 19.29
CA SER A 169 12.15 9.59 18.96
C SER A 169 11.54 9.67 17.56
N LYS A 170 10.92 10.82 17.22
CA LYS A 170 10.40 11.05 15.86
C LYS A 170 11.49 10.98 14.79
N ASP A 171 12.72 11.37 15.10
CA ASP A 171 13.83 11.26 14.14
C ASP A 171 14.32 9.82 14.01
N ASP A 172 14.29 9.03 15.08
CA ASP A 172 14.59 7.59 15.01
C ASP A 172 13.55 6.87 14.14
N VAL A 173 12.25 7.17 14.31
CA VAL A 173 11.17 6.61 13.46
C VAL A 173 11.43 6.90 11.97
N HIS A 174 11.80 8.13 11.62
CA HIS A 174 12.09 8.47 10.23
C HIS A 174 13.41 7.85 9.73
N ALA A 175 14.38 7.57 10.60
CA ALA A 175 15.58 6.86 10.20
C ALA A 175 15.25 5.41 9.81
N LEU A 176 14.44 4.71 10.61
CA LEU A 176 13.94 3.37 10.26
C LEU A 176 13.10 3.39 8.97
N TRP A 177 12.23 4.39 8.82
CA TRP A 177 11.45 4.60 7.60
C TRP A 177 12.32 4.75 6.36
N TRP A 178 13.40 5.53 6.46
CA TRP A 178 14.32 5.77 5.35
C TRP A 178 15.12 4.51 4.98
N ASP A 179 15.53 3.71 5.96
CA ASP A 179 16.19 2.43 5.73
C ASP A 179 15.29 1.47 4.92
N ASP A 180 14.03 1.29 5.33
CA ASP A 180 13.07 0.45 4.60
C ASP A 180 12.68 1.06 3.22
N THR A 181 12.61 2.39 3.13
CA THR A 181 12.36 3.11 1.86
C THR A 181 13.42 2.80 0.82
N GLN A 182 14.70 2.73 1.20
CA GLN A 182 15.78 2.40 0.28
C GLN A 182 15.61 1.00 -0.32
N LEU A 183 15.22 0.01 0.48
CA LEU A 183 14.96 -1.34 -0.03
C LEU A 183 13.77 -1.38 -1.00
N LEU A 184 12.73 -0.58 -0.76
CA LEU A 184 11.61 -0.50 -1.68
C LEU A 184 11.99 0.18 -2.99
N MET A 185 12.78 1.26 -2.94
CA MET A 185 13.31 1.91 -4.14
C MET A 185 14.13 0.91 -4.97
N ASP A 186 15.02 0.13 -4.33
CA ASP A 186 15.81 -0.90 -5.01
C ASP A 186 14.92 -1.97 -5.69
N LEU A 187 13.80 -2.37 -5.06
CA LEU A 187 12.83 -3.28 -5.69
C LEU A 187 12.14 -2.64 -6.91
N TYR A 188 11.70 -1.39 -6.78
CA TYR A 188 10.97 -0.67 -7.82
C TYR A 188 11.86 -0.37 -9.02
N ASP A 189 13.11 0.04 -8.80
CA ASP A 189 14.09 0.33 -9.85
C ASP A 189 14.45 -0.92 -10.70
N GLY A 190 14.02 -2.11 -10.27
CA GLY A 190 14.21 -3.36 -11.00
C GLY A 190 13.16 -3.66 -12.08
N ARG A 191 12.06 -2.90 -12.19
CA ARG A 191 10.97 -3.14 -13.17
C ARG A 191 10.53 -1.86 -13.86
N ASP A 192 10.38 -1.92 -15.18
CA ASP A 192 9.99 -0.77 -16.01
C ASP A 192 8.54 -0.28 -15.76
N ASN A 193 7.70 -1.13 -15.15
CA ASN A 193 6.30 -0.83 -14.85
C ASN A 193 6.03 -0.48 -13.38
N LEU A 194 7.10 -0.34 -12.57
CA LEU A 194 7.06 0.17 -11.21
C LEU A 194 7.66 1.59 -11.15
N ALA A 195 7.04 2.48 -10.38
CA ALA A 195 7.69 3.74 -10.02
C ALA A 195 7.23 4.32 -8.69
N TYR A 196 8.04 5.23 -8.15
CA TYR A 196 7.74 5.94 -6.92
C TYR A 196 7.77 7.46 -7.11
N TYR A 197 6.91 8.16 -6.37
CA TYR A 197 6.95 9.62 -6.22
C TYR A 197 7.05 9.97 -4.75
N LEU A 198 8.26 10.29 -4.29
CA LEU A 198 8.60 10.43 -2.87
C LEU A 198 8.97 11.87 -2.52
N PRO A 199 7.99 12.77 -2.30
CA PRO A 199 8.28 14.12 -1.84
C PRO A 199 8.88 14.11 -0.43
N TYR A 200 9.67 15.11 -0.10
CA TYR A 200 10.40 15.09 1.18
C TYR A 200 9.49 15.34 2.39
N TYR A 201 8.78 16.47 2.41
CA TYR A 201 7.99 16.89 3.57
C TYR A 201 6.81 17.79 3.20
N ARG A 202 5.70 17.64 3.94
CA ARG A 202 4.57 18.57 3.94
C ARG A 202 4.06 18.77 5.36
N PHE A 203 3.76 20.02 5.74
CA PHE A 203 3.23 20.31 7.08
C PHE A 203 1.84 19.70 7.35
N PHE A 204 1.00 19.59 6.33
CA PHE A 204 -0.35 19.06 6.45
C PHE A 204 -0.35 17.54 6.68
N ASN A 205 -1.19 17.10 7.63
CA ASN A 205 -1.47 15.71 7.97
C ASN A 205 -0.23 14.88 8.34
N ASP A 206 0.77 15.48 9.01
CA ASP A 206 2.03 14.80 9.37
C ASP A 206 2.77 14.19 8.14
N SER A 207 2.70 14.91 7.01
CA SER A 207 3.14 14.44 5.69
C SER A 207 2.45 13.14 5.22
N HIS A 208 1.30 12.78 5.78
CA HIS A 208 0.62 11.54 5.43
C HIS A 208 -0.37 11.74 4.28
N CYS A 209 -0.26 10.87 3.27
CA CYS A 209 -0.94 10.83 1.99
C CYS A 209 -0.75 12.07 1.10
N SER A 210 -0.10 11.87 -0.04
CA SER A 210 0.20 12.88 -1.05
C SER A 210 -1.04 13.44 -1.75
N THR A 211 -2.13 12.66 -1.82
CA THR A 211 -3.33 13.04 -2.59
C THR A 211 -4.49 13.58 -1.75
N LEU A 212 -4.34 13.63 -0.41
CA LEU A 212 -5.41 14.14 0.46
C LEU A 212 -5.60 15.66 0.34
N ILE A 213 -6.82 16.07 -0.04
CA ILE A 213 -7.35 17.44 -0.11
C ILE A 213 -6.67 18.32 -1.18
N THR A 214 -5.35 18.29 -1.29
CA THR A 214 -4.56 19.13 -2.19
C THR A 214 -3.21 18.50 -2.50
N TYR A 215 -2.65 18.80 -3.68
CA TYR A 215 -1.28 18.47 -4.07
C TYR A 215 -0.27 19.54 -3.62
N LEU A 216 -0.72 20.65 -3.02
CA LEU A 216 0.18 21.70 -2.56
C LEU A 216 1.14 21.17 -1.48
N GLY A 217 2.43 21.44 -1.67
CA GLY A 217 3.49 21.01 -0.76
C GLY A 217 3.93 19.56 -0.95
N SER A 218 3.49 18.89 -2.02
CA SER A 218 4.00 17.58 -2.41
C SER A 218 4.92 17.65 -3.62
N GLU A 219 5.37 18.83 -4.04
CA GLU A 219 6.24 19.00 -5.20
C GLU A 219 7.66 18.47 -4.93
N ILE A 220 8.38 18.08 -5.99
CA ILE A 220 9.80 17.71 -5.96
C ILE A 220 10.57 18.71 -6.82
N PRO A 221 11.04 19.84 -6.24
CA PRO A 221 11.68 20.92 -6.99
C PRO A 221 12.93 20.48 -7.76
N GLU A 222 13.65 19.48 -7.26
CA GLU A 222 14.88 18.94 -7.86
C GLU A 222 14.65 18.34 -9.25
N SER A 223 13.42 17.91 -9.52
CA SER A 223 13.01 17.30 -10.79
C SER A 223 11.96 18.11 -11.56
N ASP A 224 11.59 19.30 -11.06
CA ASP A 224 10.46 20.10 -11.58
C ASP A 224 9.15 19.30 -11.69
N MET A 225 8.97 18.31 -10.80
CA MET A 225 7.83 17.38 -10.84
C MET A 225 6.80 17.70 -9.76
N THR A 226 5.53 17.66 -10.13
CA THR A 226 4.39 17.81 -9.22
C THR A 226 3.62 16.48 -9.11
N MET A 227 2.88 16.27 -8.03
CA MET A 227 2.02 15.09 -7.88
C MET A 227 1.02 14.98 -9.04
N GLY A 228 0.48 16.09 -9.53
CA GLY A 228 -0.39 16.10 -10.71
C GLY A 228 0.33 15.63 -11.97
N GLY A 229 1.55 16.14 -12.20
CA GLY A 229 2.39 15.71 -13.33
C GLY A 229 2.75 14.22 -13.27
N PHE A 230 3.05 13.70 -12.07
CA PHE A 230 3.30 12.27 -11.89
C PHE A 230 2.07 11.40 -12.13
N VAL A 231 0.87 11.86 -11.73
CA VAL A 231 -0.40 11.18 -12.05
C VAL A 231 -0.65 11.21 -13.56
N ASP A 232 -0.42 12.34 -14.23
CA ASP A 232 -0.54 12.42 -15.69
C ASP A 232 0.46 11.47 -16.38
N GLU A 233 1.68 11.36 -15.85
CA GLU A 233 2.68 10.40 -16.34
C GLU A 233 2.21 8.97 -16.15
N LEU A 234 1.67 8.59 -14.98
CA LEU A 234 1.13 7.26 -14.70
C LEU A 234 0.09 6.82 -15.74
N PHE A 235 -0.76 7.72 -16.21
CA PHE A 235 -1.80 7.43 -17.20
C PHE A 235 -1.35 7.56 -18.66
N SER A 236 -0.10 7.97 -18.91
CA SER A 236 0.41 8.17 -20.26
C SER A 236 0.87 6.85 -20.94
N ASP A 237 1.47 6.97 -22.12
CA ASP A 237 2.25 5.91 -22.77
C ASP A 237 3.76 6.17 -22.73
N GLU A 238 4.18 7.26 -22.09
CA GLU A 238 5.60 7.53 -21.87
C GLU A 238 6.16 6.60 -20.78
N PRO A 239 7.48 6.32 -20.79
CA PRO A 239 8.13 5.53 -19.75
C PRO A 239 7.77 6.03 -18.35
N LEU A 240 7.47 5.12 -17.44
CA LEU A 240 7.18 5.45 -16.04
C LEU A 240 8.50 5.71 -15.31
N MET A 241 8.63 6.88 -14.70
CA MET A 241 9.86 7.33 -14.04
C MET A 241 9.64 7.52 -12.54
N SER A 242 10.70 7.25 -11.77
CA SER A 242 10.71 7.46 -10.33
C SER A 242 11.29 8.83 -9.95
N TYR A 243 10.75 9.42 -8.88
CA TYR A 243 11.11 10.75 -8.39
C TYR A 243 11.31 10.75 -6.87
N LEU A 244 12.42 11.33 -6.42
CA LEU A 244 12.79 11.44 -5.00
C LEU A 244 13.11 12.89 -4.65
N GLY A 245 12.45 13.41 -3.61
CA GLY A 245 12.69 14.74 -3.06
C GLY A 245 13.71 14.76 -1.93
N GLY A 246 14.53 15.80 -1.90
CA GLY A 246 15.52 16.05 -0.85
C GLY A 246 15.06 17.04 0.22
N PRO A 247 15.82 17.16 1.32
CA PRO A 247 15.63 18.17 2.36
C PRO A 247 15.91 19.61 1.91
#